data_AF-A0A7X9P7R3-F1
#
_entry.id   AF-A0A7X9P7R3-F1
#
_cell.length_a   1.000
_cell.length_b   1.000
_cell.length_c   1.000
_cell.angle_alpha   90.00
_cell.angle_beta   90.00
_cell.angle_gamma   90.00
#
_symmetry.space_group_name_H-M   'P 1'
#
loop_
_entity.id
_entity.type
_entity.pdbx_description
1 polymer ?
#
loop_
_entity_poly.entity_id
_entity_poly.type
_entity_poly.pdbx_seq_one_letter_code
_entity_poly.pdbx_strand_id
1 'polypeptide(L)'
;MQHLPRTASVPLALAAVVPALAAAPAGAQPRIGPGREAEVTALFGAVGSGETAGWTVGDIAIRPDRIDADLGLPDGSTAVVELRHPAAAPAGAGRTPSFAVVVLAGDPGVGPALARALAARDDGAFWERVAAAGTSHASGPGLVRLLWPAGLAGLALLLVIPLLRRRPWRDAEAWRALLEIVALAAAAFLVRRVLFPAGPGNLRSHLPDPSSGAAELFPFGPGYGGWIRLWFAAAGADDGTAFLAGALAGALTVAPVYVLGWFGTGRRGCGVAAAIALAVLPIHARLSPTDDPFALVGLLVAVALACVVAAERYASRALLLAGWLAAGLAATTRPEAALALPPLAVLVSVQPATRRLQRQPLDLLLAAAVLAPAIWAVAVVASSAAATLSAGGGWPDAR
;
A
#
# COMPACT_ATOMS: atom_id res chain seq x y z
N MET A 1 -15.66 -22.55 -45.62
CA MET A 1 -14.92 -21.35 -45.15
C MET A 1 -15.94 -20.27 -44.81
N GLN A 2 -16.27 -20.11 -43.53
CA GLN A 2 -17.29 -19.15 -43.06
C GLN A 2 -16.61 -17.83 -42.67
N HIS A 3 -17.06 -16.74 -43.26
CA HIS A 3 -16.62 -15.38 -42.95
C HIS A 3 -16.99 -15.00 -41.51
N LEU A 4 -16.00 -14.78 -40.66
CA LEU A 4 -16.20 -14.16 -39.35
C LEU A 4 -16.53 -12.67 -39.53
N PRO A 5 -17.48 -12.10 -38.76
CA PRO A 5 -17.86 -10.70 -38.89
C PRO A 5 -16.74 -9.78 -38.35
N ARG A 6 -16.40 -8.75 -39.13
CA ARG A 6 -15.53 -7.64 -38.72
C ARG A 6 -16.24 -6.84 -37.60
N THR A 7 -15.76 -6.96 -36.38
CA THR A 7 -16.18 -6.08 -35.28
C THR A 7 -15.61 -4.68 -35.48
N ALA A 8 -16.49 -3.69 -35.55
CA ALA A 8 -16.15 -2.27 -35.61
C ALA A 8 -15.34 -1.84 -34.38
N SER A 9 -14.21 -1.18 -34.62
CA SER A 9 -13.33 -0.59 -33.62
C SER A 9 -13.83 0.80 -33.21
N VAL A 10 -14.14 0.98 -31.93
CA VAL A 10 -14.47 2.28 -31.32
C VAL A 10 -13.15 3.01 -31.00
N PRO A 11 -12.99 4.30 -31.35
CA PRO A 11 -11.78 5.05 -31.03
C PRO A 11 -11.82 5.51 -29.57
N LEU A 12 -10.80 5.15 -28.80
CA LEU A 12 -10.56 5.62 -27.44
C LEU A 12 -9.47 6.70 -27.52
N ALA A 13 -9.87 7.96 -27.40
CA ALA A 13 -8.95 9.10 -27.35
C ALA A 13 -8.46 9.29 -25.90
N LEU A 14 -7.15 9.26 -25.70
CA LEU A 14 -6.50 9.45 -24.40
C LEU A 14 -5.55 10.64 -24.51
N ALA A 15 -5.93 11.77 -23.92
CA ALA A 15 -5.10 12.97 -23.84
C ALA A 15 -4.20 12.88 -22.60
N ALA A 16 -2.88 12.89 -22.81
CA ALA A 16 -1.90 13.03 -21.74
C ALA A 16 -1.63 14.51 -21.50
N VAL A 17 -1.97 15.01 -20.31
CA VAL A 17 -1.62 16.36 -19.85
C VAL A 17 -0.61 16.21 -18.72
N VAL A 18 0.59 16.77 -18.92
CA VAL A 18 1.61 16.93 -17.88
C VAL A 18 1.77 18.43 -17.64
N PRO A 19 1.48 18.97 -16.44
CA PRO A 19 1.89 20.32 -16.09
C PRO A 19 3.16 20.28 -15.22
N ALA A 20 4.18 21.03 -15.66
CA ALA A 20 5.28 21.48 -14.82
C ALA A 20 4.84 22.74 -14.07
N LEU A 21 5.04 22.80 -12.75
CA LEU A 21 4.76 23.99 -11.96
C LEU A 21 5.82 24.18 -10.87
N ALA A 22 6.43 25.36 -10.87
CA ALA A 22 7.36 25.85 -9.86
C ALA A 22 6.60 26.35 -8.62
N ALA A 23 7.16 26.13 -7.43
CA ALA A 23 6.55 26.49 -6.15
C ALA A 23 7.13 27.80 -5.57
N ALA A 24 6.27 28.59 -4.93
CA ALA A 24 6.65 29.70 -4.05
C ALA A 24 6.88 29.20 -2.60
N PRO A 25 7.67 29.90 -1.76
CA PRO A 25 8.10 29.37 -0.46
C PRO A 25 7.00 29.47 0.62
N ALA A 26 6.74 28.35 1.31
CA ALA A 26 5.83 28.24 2.45
C ALA A 26 6.61 28.30 3.80
N GLY A 27 6.00 28.86 4.84
CA GLY A 27 6.62 29.02 6.17
C GLY A 27 6.89 27.67 6.85
N ALA A 28 8.02 27.54 7.55
CA ALA A 28 8.47 26.30 8.17
C ALA A 28 7.47 25.75 9.21
N GLN A 29 7.21 24.44 9.18
CA GLN A 29 6.43 23.73 10.21
C GLN A 29 7.37 22.84 11.05
N PRO A 30 7.18 22.77 12.37
CA PRO A 30 7.94 21.86 13.21
C PRO A 30 7.57 20.40 12.87
N ARG A 31 8.58 19.56 12.64
CA ARG A 31 8.42 18.14 12.32
C ARG A 31 9.40 17.29 13.12
N ILE A 32 8.99 16.08 13.50
CA ILE A 32 9.89 15.04 14.00
C ILE A 32 10.66 14.47 12.80
N GLY A 33 11.99 14.63 12.82
CA GLY A 33 12.88 14.08 11.78
C GLY A 33 12.95 12.54 11.81
N PRO A 34 13.36 11.89 10.70
CA PRO A 34 13.62 10.45 10.71
C PRO A 34 14.80 10.10 11.63
N GLY A 35 14.82 8.90 12.22
CA GLY A 35 15.96 8.43 13.02
C GLY A 35 15.97 8.89 14.49
N ARG A 36 14.87 9.46 14.98
CA ARG A 36 14.74 10.01 16.34
C ARG A 36 14.25 8.97 17.37
N GLU A 37 14.16 7.70 17.02
CA GLU A 37 13.59 6.64 17.86
C GLU A 37 14.38 6.46 19.17
N ALA A 38 15.71 6.58 19.11
CA ALA A 38 16.58 6.51 20.29
C ALA A 38 16.35 7.69 21.25
N GLU A 39 16.12 8.90 20.71
CA GLU A 39 15.81 10.10 21.51
C GLU A 39 14.44 9.97 22.17
N VAL A 40 13.42 9.50 21.44
CA VAL A 40 12.09 9.24 22.01
C VAL A 40 12.16 8.15 23.09
N THR A 41 12.91 7.08 22.85
CA THR A 41 13.11 6.03 23.87
C THR A 41 13.82 6.59 25.11
N ALA A 42 14.84 7.44 24.93
CA ALA A 42 15.56 8.08 26.03
C ALA A 42 14.68 9.07 26.82
N LEU A 43 13.80 9.79 26.12
CA LEU A 43 12.81 10.71 26.68
C LEU A 43 11.85 9.96 27.62
N PHE A 44 11.30 8.83 27.16
CA PHE A 44 10.43 7.98 27.98
C PHE A 44 11.17 7.14 29.04
N GLY A 45 12.50 7.04 28.97
CA GLY A 45 13.31 6.33 29.97
C GLY A 45 13.31 6.96 31.38
N ALA A 46 12.72 8.14 31.56
CA ALA A 46 12.46 8.75 32.87
C ALA A 46 11.15 8.26 33.52
N VAL A 47 10.22 7.72 32.72
CA VAL A 47 8.94 7.20 33.21
C VAL A 47 9.15 5.94 34.04
N GLY A 48 8.41 5.79 35.13
CA GLY A 48 8.58 4.71 36.11
C GLY A 48 9.48 5.10 37.28
N SER A 49 9.97 6.34 37.31
CA SER A 49 10.80 6.89 38.40
C SER A 49 10.25 8.22 38.91
N GLY A 50 10.70 8.63 40.11
CA GLY A 50 10.31 9.90 40.73
C GLY A 50 8.79 10.03 40.89
N GLU A 51 8.20 11.12 40.37
CA GLU A 51 6.75 11.36 40.40
C GLU A 51 5.93 10.38 39.56
N THR A 52 6.57 9.65 38.64
CA THR A 52 5.95 8.62 37.81
C THR A 52 6.30 7.20 38.30
N ALA A 53 6.69 7.06 39.56
CA ALA A 53 7.04 5.75 40.13
C ALA A 53 5.87 4.75 39.99
N GLY A 54 6.19 3.54 39.50
CA GLY A 54 5.21 2.49 39.24
C GLY A 54 4.46 2.61 37.90
N TRP A 55 4.73 3.66 37.12
CA TRP A 55 4.21 3.75 35.76
C TRP A 55 5.04 2.88 34.82
N THR A 56 4.41 2.32 33.79
CA THR A 56 5.08 1.58 32.73
C THR A 56 4.74 2.17 31.38
N VAL A 57 5.72 2.20 30.47
CA VAL A 57 5.48 2.62 29.09
C VAL A 57 5.15 1.39 28.25
N GLY A 58 4.00 1.43 27.58
CA GLY A 58 3.56 0.43 26.62
C GLY A 58 4.03 0.77 25.21
N ASP A 59 3.09 0.79 24.27
CA ASP A 59 3.38 1.15 22.89
C ASP A 59 3.72 2.64 22.75
N ILE A 60 4.71 2.96 21.93
CA ILE A 60 5.03 4.32 21.48
C ILE A 60 4.90 4.36 19.96
N ALA A 61 4.17 5.34 19.44
CA ALA A 61 4.06 5.62 18.00
C ALA A 61 4.55 7.04 17.70
N ILE A 62 5.58 7.17 16.87
CA ILE A 62 6.15 8.47 16.48
C ILE A 62 5.53 8.88 15.14
N ARG A 63 4.92 10.06 15.08
CA ARG A 63 4.37 10.64 13.85
C ARG A 63 5.14 11.91 13.46
N PRO A 64 5.03 12.40 12.22
CA PRO A 64 5.71 13.63 11.81
C PRO A 64 5.41 14.85 12.71
N ASP A 65 4.21 14.92 13.30
CA ASP A 65 3.71 16.08 14.06
C ASP A 65 3.48 15.79 15.55
N ARG A 66 3.64 14.54 16.01
CA ARG A 66 3.33 14.12 17.39
C ARG A 66 3.94 12.77 17.77
N ILE A 67 3.91 12.44 19.06
CA ILE A 67 4.22 11.10 19.58
C ILE A 67 3.04 10.62 20.41
N ASP A 68 2.47 9.47 20.07
CA ASP A 68 1.44 8.81 20.87
C ASP A 68 2.11 7.77 21.78
N ALA A 69 1.68 7.67 23.04
CA ALA A 69 2.18 6.66 23.97
C ALA A 69 1.08 6.12 24.88
N ASP A 70 1.11 4.79 25.10
CA ASP A 70 0.27 4.11 26.08
C ASP A 70 1.03 3.98 27.40
N LEU A 71 0.39 4.36 28.50
CA LEU A 71 0.96 4.32 29.84
C LEU A 71 0.14 3.38 30.73
N GLY A 72 0.80 2.44 31.39
CA GLY A 72 0.25 1.69 32.51
C GLY A 72 0.47 2.44 33.81
N LEU A 73 -0.60 2.64 34.59
CA LEU A 73 -0.57 3.34 35.86
C LEU A 73 -0.47 2.36 37.05
N PRO A 74 -0.07 2.82 38.26
CA PRO A 74 0.19 1.93 39.41
C PRO A 74 -1.05 1.19 39.91
N ASP A 75 -2.25 1.71 39.63
CA ASP A 75 -3.52 1.09 39.96
C ASP A 75 -3.96 0.03 38.93
N GLY A 76 -3.14 -0.22 37.90
CA GLY A 76 -3.41 -1.14 36.81
C GLY A 76 -4.26 -0.56 35.67
N SER A 77 -4.69 0.70 35.77
CA SER A 77 -5.38 1.40 34.69
C SER A 77 -4.41 1.84 33.59
N THR A 78 -4.94 2.25 32.44
CA THR A 78 -4.15 2.71 31.30
C THR A 78 -4.53 4.14 30.90
N ALA A 79 -3.53 4.94 30.53
CA ALA A 79 -3.72 6.26 29.94
C ALA A 79 -3.10 6.32 28.54
N VAL A 80 -3.76 7.03 27.63
CA VAL A 80 -3.25 7.31 26.27
C VAL A 80 -2.87 8.77 26.21
N VAL A 81 -1.61 9.05 25.93
CA VAL A 81 -1.07 10.40 25.88
C VAL A 81 -0.49 10.74 24.52
N GLU A 82 -0.53 12.02 24.19
CA GLU A 82 -0.02 12.56 22.94
C GLU A 82 0.93 13.71 23.24
N LEU A 83 2.16 13.64 22.71
CA LEU A 83 3.16 14.69 22.76
C LEU A 83 3.14 15.47 21.44
N ARG A 84 2.69 16.73 21.47
CA ARG A 84 2.68 17.64 20.30
C ARG A 84 3.72 18.74 20.44
N HIS A 85 3.99 19.45 19.35
CA HIS A 85 4.72 20.72 19.44
C HIS A 85 3.95 21.74 20.32
N PRO A 86 4.60 22.51 21.23
CA PRO A 86 3.94 23.42 22.18
C PRO A 86 3.03 24.48 21.56
N ALA A 87 3.29 24.85 20.30
CA ALA A 87 2.47 25.80 19.55
C ALA A 87 1.12 25.20 19.05
N ALA A 88 1.00 23.88 18.98
CA ALA A 88 -0.18 23.18 18.45
C ALA A 88 -1.11 22.63 19.54
N ALA A 89 -0.79 22.87 20.82
CA ALA A 89 -1.48 22.25 21.93
C ALA A 89 -2.62 23.09 22.52
N PRO A 90 -3.70 22.45 23.02
CA PRO A 90 -4.79 23.13 23.71
C PRO A 90 -4.31 23.82 25.00
N ALA A 91 -5.07 24.82 25.45
CA ALA A 91 -4.82 25.50 26.71
C ALA A 91 -4.91 24.51 27.88
N GLY A 92 -3.94 24.56 28.80
CA GLY A 92 -3.91 23.70 29.99
C GLY A 92 -3.16 22.38 29.85
N ALA A 93 -2.67 22.02 28.65
CA ALA A 93 -1.77 20.87 28.48
C ALA A 93 -0.49 21.04 29.31
N GLY A 94 0.02 19.92 29.87
CA GLY A 94 1.34 19.91 30.50
C GLY A 94 2.41 20.23 29.46
N ARG A 95 3.46 20.98 29.80
CA ARG A 95 4.46 21.44 28.82
C ARG A 95 5.89 21.15 29.27
N THR A 96 6.70 20.84 28.28
CA THR A 96 8.17 20.82 28.32
C THR A 96 8.68 21.82 27.27
N PRO A 97 10.00 22.08 27.19
CA PRO A 97 10.57 22.94 26.15
C PRO A 97 10.21 22.52 24.72
N SER A 98 10.26 21.22 24.42
CA SER A 98 9.93 20.66 23.11
C SER A 98 8.49 20.16 23.01
N PHE A 99 7.78 19.81 24.09
CA PHE A 99 6.51 19.09 23.96
C PHE A 99 5.38 19.72 24.76
N ALA A 100 4.16 19.48 24.30
CA ALA A 100 2.96 19.63 25.08
C ALA A 100 2.27 18.27 25.18
N VAL A 101 1.97 17.87 26.41
CA VAL A 101 1.38 16.58 26.78
C VAL A 101 -0.13 16.74 26.85
N VAL A 102 -0.84 16.04 25.95
CA VAL A 102 -2.29 15.96 25.90
C VAL A 102 -2.72 14.55 26.32
N VAL A 103 -3.61 14.44 27.29
CA VAL A 103 -4.19 13.16 27.69
C VAL A 103 -5.44 12.92 26.85
N LEU A 104 -5.43 11.88 26.01
CA LEU A 104 -6.55 11.52 25.15
C LEU A 104 -7.55 10.62 25.88
N ALA A 105 -7.06 9.74 26.74
CA ALA A 105 -7.85 8.86 27.58
C ALA A 105 -7.14 8.60 28.92
N GLY A 106 -7.90 8.49 30.01
CA GLY A 106 -7.37 8.29 31.37
C GLY A 106 -7.49 9.54 32.26
N ASP A 107 -6.80 9.53 33.40
CA ASP A 107 -6.78 10.64 34.35
C ASP A 107 -6.07 11.88 33.75
N PRO A 108 -6.73 13.05 33.65
CA PRO A 108 -6.10 14.30 33.20
C PRO A 108 -4.87 14.71 34.03
N GLY A 109 -4.78 14.28 35.30
CA GLY A 109 -3.63 14.50 36.17
C GLY A 109 -2.33 13.87 35.67
N VAL A 110 -2.43 12.89 34.77
CA VAL A 110 -1.27 12.24 34.12
C VAL A 110 -0.45 13.25 33.31
N GLY A 111 -1.11 14.19 32.62
CA GLY A 111 -0.45 15.11 31.69
C GLY A 111 0.63 15.98 32.34
N PRO A 112 0.32 16.73 33.42
CA PRO A 112 1.29 17.54 34.13
C PRO A 112 2.42 16.74 34.80
N ALA A 113 2.13 15.56 35.36
CA ALA A 113 3.13 14.71 35.99
C ALA A 113 4.11 14.15 34.95
N LEU A 114 3.58 13.67 33.81
CA LEU A 114 4.39 13.21 32.69
C LEU A 114 5.26 14.35 32.15
N ALA A 115 4.69 15.54 31.93
CA ALA A 115 5.45 16.68 31.44
C ALA A 115 6.67 17.01 32.34
N ARG A 116 6.51 16.97 33.66
CA ARG A 116 7.65 17.17 34.58
C ARG A 116 8.69 16.07 34.48
N ALA A 117 8.28 14.82 34.33
CA ALA A 117 9.19 13.69 34.14
C ALA A 117 9.99 13.83 32.83
N LEU A 118 9.31 14.20 31.74
CA LEU A 118 9.92 14.40 30.42
C LEU A 118 10.84 15.63 30.39
N ALA A 119 10.48 16.71 31.08
CA ALA A 119 11.28 17.94 31.13
C ALA A 119 12.70 17.73 31.66
N ALA A 120 12.95 16.68 32.45
CA ALA A 120 14.28 16.33 32.93
C ALA A 120 15.22 15.81 31.83
N ARG A 121 14.67 15.40 30.68
CA ARG A 121 15.41 14.82 29.55
C ARG A 121 15.15 15.51 28.21
N ASP A 122 14.33 16.55 28.23
CA ASP A 122 14.02 17.36 27.05
C ASP A 122 14.92 18.59 27.02
N ASP A 123 15.73 18.70 25.97
CA ASP A 123 16.67 19.80 25.76
C ASP A 123 16.09 20.99 24.96
N GLY A 124 14.83 20.88 24.49
CA GLY A 124 14.18 21.91 23.67
C GLY A 124 14.52 21.86 22.18
N ALA A 125 15.38 20.94 21.74
CA ALA A 125 15.90 20.89 20.37
C ALA A 125 15.31 19.73 19.53
N PHE A 126 14.24 19.10 20.01
CA PHE A 126 13.71 17.89 19.37
C PHE A 126 13.11 18.13 17.97
N TRP A 127 12.47 19.29 17.75
CA TRP A 127 11.77 19.56 16.50
C TRP A 127 12.68 20.13 15.42
N GLU A 128 12.64 19.50 14.25
CA GLU A 128 13.28 20.04 13.07
C GLU A 128 12.38 21.11 12.42
N ARG A 129 12.98 22.25 12.09
CA ARG A 129 12.34 23.25 11.23
C ARG A 129 12.52 22.84 9.79
N VAL A 130 11.61 22.00 9.31
CA VAL A 130 11.53 21.72 7.88
C VAL A 130 10.79 22.91 7.27
N ALA A 131 11.44 23.64 6.35
CA ALA A 131 10.74 24.58 5.47
C ALA A 131 9.54 23.81 4.94
N ALA A 132 8.30 24.25 5.23
CA ALA A 132 7.12 23.43 4.97
C ALA A 132 7.23 23.00 3.52
N ALA A 133 7.50 21.71 3.30
CA ALA A 133 7.68 21.17 1.98
C ALA A 133 6.38 21.51 1.29
N GLY A 134 6.42 22.51 0.40
CA GLY A 134 5.29 23.39 0.18
C GLY A 134 4.02 22.59 0.20
N THR A 135 3.23 22.70 1.27
CA THR A 135 1.83 22.34 1.22
C THR A 135 1.14 23.43 0.42
N SER A 136 1.65 23.72 -0.78
CA SER A 136 0.86 23.61 -1.98
C SER A 136 -0.14 22.47 -1.78
N HIS A 137 -1.25 22.80 -1.12
CA HIS A 137 -2.57 22.58 -1.65
C HIS A 137 -2.69 23.23 -3.06
N ALA A 138 -1.65 23.16 -3.91
CA ALA A 138 -1.88 22.99 -5.31
C ALA A 138 -2.70 21.71 -5.35
N SER A 139 -4.02 21.83 -5.44
CA SER A 139 -4.78 21.60 -6.67
C SER A 139 -4.08 20.75 -7.75
N GLY A 140 -3.30 19.76 -7.34
CA GLY A 140 -2.54 18.81 -8.12
C GLY A 140 -2.71 17.34 -7.68
N PRO A 141 -3.59 16.93 -6.72
CA PRO A 141 -3.77 15.51 -6.40
C PRO A 141 -5.09 14.92 -6.92
N GLY A 142 -6.01 15.69 -7.51
CA GLY A 142 -7.31 15.18 -7.95
C GLY A 142 -7.20 14.08 -9.01
N LEU A 143 -6.33 14.28 -10.00
CA LEU A 143 -6.12 13.31 -11.07
C LEU A 143 -5.47 12.02 -10.54
N VAL A 144 -4.39 12.10 -9.77
CA VAL A 144 -3.73 10.89 -9.23
C VAL A 144 -4.66 10.09 -8.31
N ARG A 145 -5.50 10.77 -7.51
CA ARG A 145 -6.53 10.13 -6.68
C ARG A 145 -7.57 9.37 -7.50
N LEU A 146 -7.91 9.85 -8.71
CA LEU A 146 -8.87 9.20 -9.60
C LEU A 146 -8.24 8.16 -10.53
N LEU A 147 -6.96 8.31 -10.86
CA LEU A 147 -6.25 7.38 -11.75
C LEU A 147 -6.18 5.97 -11.17
N TRP A 148 -6.06 5.84 -9.85
CA TRP A 148 -5.98 4.52 -9.21
C TRP A 148 -7.29 3.72 -9.25
N PRO A 149 -8.43 4.27 -8.75
CA PRO A 149 -9.72 3.61 -8.93
C PRO A 149 -10.07 3.38 -10.40
N ALA A 150 -9.74 4.34 -11.29
CA ALA A 150 -9.95 4.17 -12.73
C ALA A 150 -9.08 3.04 -13.31
N GLY A 151 -7.84 2.88 -12.85
CA GLY A 151 -6.96 1.78 -13.22
C GLY A 151 -7.49 0.42 -12.77
N LEU A 152 -7.98 0.31 -11.53
CA LEU A 152 -8.63 -0.91 -11.03
C LEU A 152 -9.92 -1.22 -11.79
N ALA A 153 -10.76 -0.22 -12.06
CA ALA A 153 -11.96 -0.39 -12.86
C ALA A 153 -11.65 -0.80 -14.31
N GLY A 154 -10.61 -0.20 -14.90
CA GLY A 154 -10.09 -0.57 -16.22
C GLY A 154 -9.57 -2.01 -16.25
N LEU A 155 -8.84 -2.44 -15.22
CA LEU A 155 -8.38 -3.82 -15.06
C LEU A 155 -9.56 -4.78 -14.96
N ALA A 156 -10.54 -4.49 -14.10
CA ALA A 156 -11.76 -5.29 -13.96
C ALA A 156 -12.51 -5.39 -15.29
N LEU A 157 -12.67 -4.29 -16.02
CA LEU A 157 -13.31 -4.27 -17.33
C LEU A 157 -12.56 -5.15 -18.35
N LEU A 158 -11.23 -5.03 -18.41
CA LEU A 158 -10.39 -5.82 -19.31
C LEU A 158 -10.40 -7.32 -18.98
N LEU A 159 -10.62 -7.70 -17.73
CA LEU A 159 -10.82 -9.09 -17.30
C LEU A 159 -12.24 -9.60 -17.61
N VAL A 160 -13.26 -8.76 -17.45
CA VAL A 160 -14.66 -9.10 -17.71
C VAL A 160 -14.95 -9.27 -19.20
N ILE A 161 -14.38 -8.44 -20.08
CA ILE A 161 -14.57 -8.55 -21.54
C ILE A 161 -14.31 -9.97 -22.09
N PRO A 162 -13.13 -10.59 -21.87
CA PRO A 162 -12.85 -11.94 -22.36
C PRO A 162 -13.75 -12.98 -21.69
N LEU A 163 -14.08 -12.82 -20.40
CA LEU A 163 -15.05 -13.69 -19.72
C LEU A 163 -16.42 -13.63 -20.42
N LEU A 164 -16.96 -12.43 -20.66
CA LEU A 164 -18.26 -12.27 -21.31
C LEU A 164 -18.28 -12.79 -22.75
N ARG A 165 -17.24 -12.48 -23.54
CA ARG A 165 -17.16 -12.88 -24.95
C ARG A 165 -17.07 -14.39 -25.12
N ARG A 166 -16.39 -15.07 -24.21
CA ARG A 166 -16.13 -16.50 -24.29
C ARG A 166 -17.25 -17.34 -23.69
N ARG A 167 -18.11 -16.72 -22.88
CA ARG A 167 -19.25 -17.38 -22.23
C ARG A 167 -18.81 -18.65 -21.49
N PRO A 168 -17.83 -18.57 -20.57
CA PRO A 168 -17.34 -19.73 -19.82
C PRO A 168 -18.46 -20.43 -19.04
N TRP A 169 -19.56 -19.74 -18.73
CA TRP A 169 -20.77 -20.33 -18.16
C TRP A 169 -21.46 -21.37 -19.06
N ARG A 170 -21.11 -21.48 -20.34
CA ARG A 170 -21.58 -22.53 -21.26
C ARG A 170 -20.68 -23.76 -21.27
N ASP A 171 -19.45 -23.63 -20.77
CA ASP A 171 -18.49 -24.72 -20.67
C ASP A 171 -18.49 -25.26 -19.24
N ALA A 172 -18.87 -26.52 -19.09
CA ALA A 172 -18.94 -27.18 -17.79
C ALA A 172 -17.57 -27.20 -17.08
N GLU A 173 -16.46 -27.29 -17.81
CA GLU A 173 -15.13 -27.27 -17.21
C GLU A 173 -14.79 -25.88 -16.67
N ALA A 174 -15.03 -24.83 -17.46
CA ALA A 174 -14.78 -23.46 -17.07
C ALA A 174 -15.68 -23.00 -15.90
N TRP A 175 -16.96 -23.43 -15.90
CA TRP A 175 -17.86 -23.16 -14.79
C TRP A 175 -17.40 -23.83 -13.49
N ARG A 176 -17.01 -25.11 -13.55
CA ARG A 176 -16.46 -25.80 -12.38
C ARG A 176 -15.17 -25.14 -11.88
N ALA A 177 -14.29 -24.71 -12.79
CA ALA A 177 -13.07 -24.00 -12.42
C ALA A 177 -13.36 -22.66 -11.72
N LEU A 178 -14.38 -21.92 -12.18
CA LEU A 178 -14.84 -20.70 -11.50
C LEU A 178 -15.34 -20.99 -10.08
N LEU A 179 -16.16 -22.04 -9.91
CA LEU A 179 -16.64 -22.45 -8.58
C LEU A 179 -15.49 -22.84 -7.64
N GLU A 180 -14.49 -23.56 -8.13
CA GLU A 180 -13.29 -23.90 -7.36
C GLU A 180 -12.49 -22.65 -6.96
N ILE A 181 -12.27 -21.72 -7.89
CA ILE A 181 -11.57 -20.46 -7.60
C ILE A 181 -12.31 -19.67 -6.51
N VAL A 182 -13.63 -19.54 -6.62
CA VAL A 182 -14.45 -18.82 -5.63
C VAL A 182 -14.40 -19.52 -4.28
N ALA A 183 -14.55 -20.85 -4.25
CA ALA A 183 -14.48 -21.63 -3.02
C ALA A 183 -13.09 -21.52 -2.35
N LEU A 184 -12.02 -21.60 -3.12
CA LEU A 184 -10.64 -21.49 -2.63
C LEU A 184 -10.31 -20.08 -2.13
N ALA A 185 -10.76 -19.03 -2.82
CA ALA A 185 -10.62 -17.66 -2.36
C ALA A 185 -11.40 -17.42 -1.06
N ALA A 186 -12.63 -17.94 -0.97
CA ALA A 186 -13.43 -17.86 0.25
C ALA A 186 -12.78 -18.60 1.42
N ALA A 187 -12.27 -19.82 1.19
CA ALA A 187 -11.54 -20.59 2.19
C ALA A 187 -10.25 -19.88 2.63
N ALA A 188 -9.49 -19.33 1.68
CA ALA A 188 -8.29 -18.54 1.96
C ALA A 188 -8.59 -17.29 2.80
N PHE A 189 -9.70 -16.61 2.51
CA PHE A 189 -10.18 -15.49 3.30
C PHE A 189 -10.58 -15.91 4.71
N LEU A 190 -11.32 -17.02 4.88
CA LEU A 190 -11.69 -17.56 6.18
C LEU A 190 -10.47 -17.97 7.02
N VAL A 191 -9.50 -18.65 6.41
CA VAL A 191 -8.22 -19.01 7.06
C VAL A 191 -7.53 -17.76 7.60
N ARG A 192 -7.45 -16.69 6.80
CA ARG A 192 -6.89 -15.41 7.23
C ARG A 192 -7.71 -14.80 8.36
N ARG A 193 -9.04 -14.75 8.23
CA ARG A 193 -9.89 -14.09 9.21
C ARG A 193 -9.94 -14.79 10.57
N VAL A 194 -9.90 -16.13 10.57
CA VAL A 194 -10.05 -16.95 11.78
C VAL A 194 -8.69 -17.21 12.45
N LEU A 195 -7.67 -17.58 11.68
CA LEU A 195 -6.37 -17.95 12.23
C LEU A 195 -5.41 -16.76 12.38
N PHE A 196 -5.61 -15.70 11.57
CA PHE A 196 -4.74 -14.52 11.53
C PHE A 196 -5.58 -13.23 11.50
N PRO A 197 -6.42 -12.97 12.51
CA PRO A 197 -7.32 -11.81 12.50
C PRO A 197 -6.58 -10.47 12.36
N ALA A 198 -5.33 -10.43 12.78
CA ALA A 198 -4.30 -9.45 12.44
C ALA A 198 -2.99 -10.21 12.13
N GLY A 199 -2.14 -9.66 11.26
CA GLY A 199 -0.83 -10.24 10.94
C GLY A 199 0.13 -10.32 12.15
N PRO A 200 1.41 -10.71 11.96
CA PRO A 200 2.39 -10.65 13.06
C PRO A 200 2.38 -9.23 13.62
N GLY A 201 2.07 -9.09 14.92
CA GLY A 201 1.92 -7.80 15.57
C GLY A 201 3.12 -6.88 15.31
N ASN A 202 2.84 -5.59 15.17
CA ASN A 202 3.82 -4.50 15.14
C ASN A 202 4.73 -4.38 13.91
N LEU A 203 4.17 -4.50 12.71
CA LEU A 203 4.53 -3.54 11.67
C LEU A 203 3.34 -2.59 11.53
N ARG A 204 3.07 -1.75 12.54
CA ARG A 204 2.18 -0.59 12.39
C ARG A 204 2.86 0.34 11.40
N SER A 205 2.65 0.08 10.12
CA SER A 205 3.14 0.92 9.07
C SER A 205 2.17 2.07 9.00
N HIS A 206 2.47 3.15 9.73
CA HIS A 206 1.66 4.36 9.90
C HIS A 206 0.64 4.55 8.76
N LEU A 207 -0.60 4.11 9.00
CA LEU A 207 -1.66 4.33 8.03
C LEU A 207 -1.79 5.84 7.87
N PRO A 208 -1.57 6.37 6.65
CA PRO A 208 -1.60 7.80 6.42
C PRO A 208 -2.97 8.30 6.84
N ASP A 209 -3.00 9.36 7.66
CA ASP A 209 -4.27 9.98 8.05
C ASP A 209 -5.02 10.31 6.74
N PRO A 210 -6.28 9.91 6.55
CA PRO A 210 -7.01 10.21 5.31
C PRO A 210 -7.08 11.72 5.01
N SER A 211 -6.91 12.56 6.03
CA SER A 211 -6.77 14.02 5.93
C SER A 211 -5.35 14.50 5.61
N SER A 212 -4.32 13.67 5.80
CA SER A 212 -2.93 14.00 5.45
C SER A 212 -2.74 14.17 3.94
N GLY A 213 -1.82 15.07 3.59
CA GLY A 213 -1.42 15.33 2.22
C GLY A 213 -0.74 14.12 1.57
N ALA A 214 -0.52 14.18 0.25
CA ALA A 214 0.08 13.08 -0.52
C ALA A 214 1.50 12.67 -0.05
N ALA A 215 2.15 13.50 0.77
CA ALA A 215 3.48 13.25 1.32
C ALA A 215 3.54 12.09 2.34
N GLU A 216 2.47 11.83 3.09
CA GLU A 216 2.43 10.69 4.04
C GLU A 216 2.15 9.35 3.36
N LEU A 217 1.63 9.35 2.13
CA LEU A 217 1.42 8.14 1.32
C LEU A 217 2.71 7.63 0.66
N PHE A 218 3.80 8.41 0.70
CA PHE A 218 5.02 8.13 -0.04
C PHE A 218 5.74 6.82 0.36
N PRO A 219 5.77 6.39 1.64
CA PRO A 219 6.35 5.10 2.02
C PRO A 219 5.64 3.90 1.41
N PHE A 220 4.34 4.05 1.10
CA PHE A 220 3.48 2.98 0.62
C PHE A 220 3.18 3.04 -0.88
N GLY A 221 3.71 4.05 -1.58
CA GLY A 221 3.42 4.31 -2.97
C GLY A 221 2.00 4.86 -3.21
N PRO A 222 1.79 5.61 -4.30
CA PRO A 222 0.49 6.18 -4.64
C PRO A 222 -0.58 5.11 -4.89
N GLY A 223 -0.20 3.92 -5.33
CA GLY A 223 -1.11 2.80 -5.59
C GLY A 223 -1.75 2.25 -4.31
N TYR A 224 -0.97 2.04 -3.25
CA TYR A 224 -1.54 1.57 -1.98
C TYR A 224 -2.46 2.61 -1.36
N GLY A 225 -2.06 3.89 -1.41
CA GLY A 225 -2.88 5.00 -0.96
C GLY A 225 -4.24 5.06 -1.66
N GLY A 226 -4.26 4.84 -2.98
CA GLY A 226 -5.52 4.74 -3.74
C GLY A 226 -6.37 3.53 -3.35
N TRP A 227 -5.75 2.38 -3.12
CA TRP A 227 -6.44 1.16 -2.69
C TRP A 227 -7.06 1.32 -1.30
N ILE A 228 -6.27 1.72 -0.31
CA ILE A 228 -6.71 1.77 1.09
C ILE A 228 -7.79 2.84 1.31
N ARG A 229 -7.74 3.95 0.58
CA ARG A 229 -8.77 5.00 0.64
C ARG A 229 -10.14 4.53 0.14
N LEU A 230 -10.20 3.63 -0.83
CA LEU A 230 -11.47 3.03 -1.27
C LEU A 230 -12.10 2.22 -0.13
N TRP A 231 -11.28 1.47 0.60
CA TRP A 231 -11.72 0.71 1.76
C TRP A 231 -12.13 1.61 2.92
N PHE A 232 -11.33 2.63 3.23
CA PHE A 232 -11.67 3.59 4.29
C PHE A 232 -12.96 4.36 4.00
N ALA A 233 -13.21 4.73 2.73
CA ALA A 233 -14.46 5.35 2.34
C ALA A 233 -15.66 4.40 2.47
N ALA A 234 -15.46 3.09 2.29
CA ALA A 234 -16.54 2.09 2.30
C ALA A 234 -16.84 1.54 3.71
N ALA A 235 -15.82 1.37 4.55
CA ALA A 235 -15.92 0.62 5.81
C ALA A 235 -15.42 1.38 7.05
N GLY A 236 -14.80 2.56 6.89
CA GLY A 236 -14.23 3.35 7.99
C GLY A 236 -12.71 3.39 7.96
N ALA A 237 -12.12 4.47 8.50
CA ALA A 237 -10.67 4.68 8.54
C ALA A 237 -10.08 4.14 9.85
N ASP A 238 -9.97 2.82 9.93
CA ASP A 238 -9.41 2.10 11.08
C ASP A 238 -8.50 0.94 10.65
N ASP A 239 -7.66 0.47 11.57
CA ASP A 239 -6.73 -0.64 11.34
C ASP A 239 -7.44 -1.94 10.91
N GLY A 240 -8.64 -2.20 11.45
CA GLY A 240 -9.44 -3.37 11.09
C GLY A 240 -9.85 -3.35 9.62
N THR A 241 -10.22 -2.18 9.10
CA THR A 241 -10.50 -1.99 7.67
C THR A 241 -9.25 -2.20 6.81
N ALA A 242 -8.08 -1.74 7.26
CA ALA A 242 -6.83 -1.97 6.54
C ALA A 242 -6.44 -3.46 6.50
N PHE A 243 -6.51 -4.14 7.63
CA PHE A 243 -6.23 -5.59 7.72
C PHE A 243 -7.24 -6.40 6.90
N LEU A 244 -8.51 -5.98 6.85
CA LEU A 244 -9.51 -6.59 5.99
C LEU A 244 -9.15 -6.44 4.51
N ALA A 245 -8.73 -5.25 4.09
CA ALA A 245 -8.33 -4.98 2.71
C ALA A 245 -7.12 -5.85 2.29
N GLY A 246 -6.11 -5.94 3.15
CA GLY A 246 -4.96 -6.83 2.93
C GLY A 246 -5.35 -8.31 2.90
N ALA A 247 -6.18 -8.76 3.84
CA ALA A 247 -6.68 -10.13 3.90
C ALA A 247 -7.43 -10.52 2.63
N LEU A 248 -8.26 -9.61 2.11
CA LEU A 248 -9.00 -9.81 0.88
C LEU A 248 -8.05 -9.85 -0.33
N ALA A 249 -7.11 -8.91 -0.44
CA ALA A 249 -6.13 -8.92 -1.52
C ALA A 249 -5.36 -10.26 -1.55
N GLY A 250 -4.91 -10.71 -0.38
CA GLY A 250 -4.19 -11.98 -0.27
C GLY A 250 -5.04 -13.23 -0.52
N ALA A 251 -6.34 -13.19 -0.20
CA ALA A 251 -7.27 -14.25 -0.55
C ALA A 251 -7.56 -14.28 -2.07
N LEU A 252 -7.68 -13.12 -2.70
CA LEU A 252 -7.89 -13.00 -4.15
C LEU A 252 -6.67 -13.45 -4.96
N THR A 253 -5.44 -13.39 -4.43
CA THR A 253 -4.22 -13.88 -5.10
C THR A 253 -4.29 -15.36 -5.46
N VAL A 254 -5.14 -16.13 -4.77
CA VAL A 254 -5.37 -17.56 -5.06
C VAL A 254 -5.92 -17.76 -6.47
N ALA A 255 -6.76 -16.85 -6.98
CA ALA A 255 -7.38 -16.95 -8.30
C ALA A 255 -6.35 -16.91 -9.47
N PRO A 256 -5.47 -15.89 -9.59
CA PRO A 256 -4.46 -15.89 -10.64
C PRO A 256 -3.45 -17.03 -10.49
N VAL A 257 -3.10 -17.44 -9.27
CA VAL A 257 -2.19 -18.59 -9.05
C VAL A 257 -2.83 -19.91 -9.49
N TYR A 258 -4.13 -20.10 -9.25
CA TYR A 258 -4.89 -21.22 -9.81
C TYR A 258 -4.79 -21.23 -11.34
N VAL A 259 -5.04 -20.08 -11.99
CA VAL A 259 -5.02 -19.96 -13.45
C VAL A 259 -3.62 -20.24 -14.00
N LEU A 260 -2.57 -19.74 -13.35
CA LEU A 260 -1.17 -20.03 -13.71
C LEU A 260 -0.85 -21.51 -13.64
N GLY A 261 -1.20 -22.18 -12.53
CA GLY A 261 -0.97 -23.62 -12.37
C GLY A 261 -1.73 -24.45 -13.40
N TRP A 262 -2.98 -24.08 -13.70
CA TRP A 262 -3.77 -24.78 -14.71
C TRP A 262 -3.26 -24.54 -16.14
N PHE A 263 -3.06 -23.28 -16.53
CA PHE A 263 -2.70 -22.96 -17.90
C PHE A 263 -1.23 -23.28 -18.22
N GLY A 264 -0.33 -23.14 -17.25
CA GLY A 264 1.07 -23.49 -17.41
C GLY A 264 1.31 -24.99 -17.59
N THR A 265 0.49 -25.85 -16.97
CA THR A 265 0.65 -27.31 -17.03
C THR A 265 -0.36 -28.01 -17.95
N GLY A 266 -1.41 -27.30 -18.36
CA GLY A 266 -2.57 -27.90 -19.02
C GLY A 266 -3.45 -28.76 -18.11
N ARG A 267 -3.12 -28.87 -16.81
CA ARG A 267 -3.81 -29.76 -15.86
C ARG A 267 -4.48 -28.95 -14.76
N ARG A 268 -5.79 -29.08 -14.66
CA ARG A 268 -6.60 -28.36 -13.67
C ARG A 268 -6.19 -28.66 -12.22
N GLY A 269 -5.85 -29.91 -11.92
CA GLY A 269 -5.39 -30.33 -10.58
C GLY A 269 -4.14 -29.57 -10.11
N CYS A 270 -3.25 -29.17 -11.02
CA CYS A 270 -2.08 -28.35 -10.67
C CYS A 270 -2.49 -26.93 -10.26
N GLY A 271 -3.55 -26.37 -10.87
CA GLY A 271 -4.13 -25.09 -10.44
C GLY A 271 -4.72 -25.17 -9.04
N VAL A 272 -5.51 -26.22 -8.76
CA VAL A 272 -6.04 -26.48 -7.41
C VAL A 272 -4.92 -26.62 -6.38
N ALA A 273 -3.91 -27.44 -6.67
CA ALA A 273 -2.79 -27.67 -5.75
C ALA A 273 -2.00 -26.39 -5.46
N ALA A 274 -1.68 -25.59 -6.48
CA ALA A 274 -0.98 -24.31 -6.31
C ALA A 274 -1.81 -23.30 -5.50
N ALA A 275 -3.11 -23.25 -5.76
CA ALA A 275 -4.05 -22.39 -5.04
C ALA A 275 -4.17 -22.76 -3.56
N ILE A 276 -4.29 -24.06 -3.25
CA ILE A 276 -4.29 -24.57 -1.87
C ILE A 276 -2.97 -24.24 -1.19
N ALA A 277 -1.83 -24.53 -1.85
CA ALA A 277 -0.50 -24.27 -1.31
C ALA A 277 -0.35 -22.78 -0.94
N LEU A 278 -0.77 -21.86 -1.81
CA LEU A 278 -0.76 -20.42 -1.52
C LEU A 278 -1.73 -20.02 -0.40
N ALA A 279 -2.93 -20.61 -0.37
CA ALA A 279 -3.95 -20.30 0.61
C ALA A 279 -3.47 -20.57 2.05
N VAL A 280 -2.68 -21.64 2.24
CA VAL A 280 -2.16 -22.09 3.54
C VAL A 280 -0.68 -21.76 3.77
N LEU A 281 0.03 -21.20 2.78
CA LEU A 281 1.45 -20.85 2.91
C LEU A 281 1.62 -19.89 4.08
N PRO A 282 2.33 -20.25 5.17
CA PRO A 282 2.30 -19.48 6.42
C PRO A 282 2.71 -18.02 6.25
N ILE A 283 3.74 -17.76 5.44
CA ILE A 283 4.23 -16.41 5.16
C ILE A 283 3.13 -15.58 4.49
N HIS A 284 2.52 -16.10 3.42
CA HIS A 284 1.46 -15.39 2.72
C HIS A 284 0.22 -15.22 3.60
N ALA A 285 -0.26 -16.28 4.23
CA ALA A 285 -1.47 -16.26 5.04
C ALA A 285 -1.34 -15.27 6.22
N ARG A 286 -0.18 -15.27 6.90
CA ARG A 286 0.09 -14.41 8.05
C ARG A 286 0.36 -12.96 7.66
N LEU A 287 1.00 -12.70 6.51
CA LEU A 287 1.31 -11.33 6.06
C LEU A 287 0.20 -10.69 5.20
N SER A 288 -0.87 -11.41 4.85
CA SER A 288 -1.99 -10.80 4.13
C SER A 288 -2.79 -9.80 4.98
N PRO A 289 -3.21 -10.13 6.22
CA PRO A 289 -4.02 -9.24 7.06
C PRO A 289 -3.15 -8.16 7.73
N THR A 290 -2.38 -7.42 6.94
CA THR A 290 -1.58 -6.27 7.37
C THR A 290 -1.97 -5.04 6.55
N ASP A 291 -1.56 -3.89 7.06
CA ASP A 291 -1.58 -2.58 6.43
C ASP A 291 -0.42 -2.37 5.43
N ASP A 292 0.32 -3.43 5.10
CA ASP A 292 1.41 -3.37 4.13
C ASP A 292 0.90 -3.65 2.69
N PRO A 293 1.36 -2.89 1.68
CA PRO A 293 1.04 -3.15 0.28
C PRO A 293 1.46 -4.52 -0.28
N PHE A 294 2.29 -5.31 0.39
CA PHE A 294 2.82 -6.58 -0.15
C PHE A 294 1.74 -7.55 -0.64
N ALA A 295 0.61 -7.67 0.07
CA ALA A 295 -0.48 -8.55 -0.35
C ALA A 295 -1.11 -8.09 -1.68
N LEU A 296 -1.30 -6.78 -1.84
CA LEU A 296 -1.81 -6.17 -3.06
C LEU A 296 -0.81 -6.27 -4.22
N VAL A 297 0.48 -6.04 -3.95
CA VAL A 297 1.55 -6.20 -4.94
C VAL A 297 1.59 -7.65 -5.42
N GLY A 298 1.55 -8.62 -4.50
CA GLY A 298 1.51 -10.05 -4.82
C GLY A 298 0.31 -10.42 -5.69
N LEU A 299 -0.88 -9.90 -5.36
CA LEU A 299 -2.08 -10.04 -6.19
C LEU A 299 -1.86 -9.50 -7.59
N LEU A 300 -1.42 -8.24 -7.72
CA LEU A 300 -1.27 -7.57 -9.01
C LEU A 300 -0.20 -8.22 -9.90
N VAL A 301 0.93 -8.66 -9.32
CA VAL A 301 1.96 -9.41 -10.05
C VAL A 301 1.43 -10.78 -10.50
N ALA A 302 0.70 -11.49 -9.63
CA ALA A 302 0.09 -12.77 -10.02
C ALA A 302 -0.95 -12.59 -11.13
N VAL A 303 -1.80 -11.55 -11.05
CA VAL A 303 -2.75 -11.18 -12.11
C VAL A 303 -2.01 -10.86 -13.40
N ALA A 304 -0.92 -10.08 -13.36
CA ALA A 304 -0.13 -9.74 -14.53
C ALA A 304 0.37 -10.99 -15.27
N LEU A 305 0.97 -11.92 -14.53
CA LEU A 305 1.47 -13.20 -15.07
C LEU A 305 0.33 -14.07 -15.61
N ALA A 306 -0.75 -14.24 -14.84
CA ALA A 306 -1.91 -15.04 -15.26
C ALA A 306 -2.53 -14.50 -16.55
N CYS A 307 -2.64 -13.18 -16.67
CA CYS A 307 -3.13 -12.49 -17.85
C CYS A 307 -2.24 -12.71 -19.07
N VAL A 308 -0.91 -12.63 -18.95
CA VAL A 308 0.02 -12.89 -20.06
C VAL A 308 -0.07 -14.35 -20.53
N VAL A 309 -0.05 -15.31 -19.59
CA VAL A 309 -0.19 -16.74 -19.90
C VAL A 309 -1.54 -17.03 -20.57
N ALA A 310 -2.61 -16.44 -20.05
CA ALA A 310 -3.94 -16.56 -20.65
C ALA A 310 -3.99 -15.90 -22.03
N ALA A 311 -3.36 -14.73 -22.22
CA ALA A 311 -3.31 -14.02 -23.49
C ALA A 311 -2.63 -14.86 -24.58
N GLU A 312 -1.57 -15.60 -24.25
CA GLU A 312 -0.90 -16.53 -25.18
C GLU A 312 -1.86 -17.64 -25.60
N ARG A 313 -2.45 -18.35 -24.63
CA ARG A 313 -3.37 -19.47 -24.89
C ARG A 313 -4.58 -19.06 -25.72
N TYR A 314 -4.98 -17.81 -25.60
CA TYR A 314 -6.25 -17.30 -26.09
C TYR A 314 -6.14 -16.27 -27.20
N ALA A 315 -4.92 -15.92 -27.60
CA ALA A 315 -4.61 -14.83 -28.54
C ALA A 315 -5.42 -13.55 -28.24
N SER A 316 -5.52 -13.18 -26.95
CA SER A 316 -6.41 -12.10 -26.49
C SER A 316 -5.65 -10.83 -26.15
N ARG A 317 -5.91 -9.75 -26.90
CA ARG A 317 -5.35 -8.42 -26.64
C ARG A 317 -5.79 -7.84 -25.30
N ALA A 318 -7.07 -8.03 -24.95
CA ALA A 318 -7.61 -7.52 -23.69
C ALA A 318 -6.87 -8.12 -22.49
N LEU A 319 -6.53 -9.41 -22.54
CA LEU A 319 -5.75 -10.07 -21.48
C LEU A 319 -4.30 -9.58 -21.47
N LEU A 320 -3.67 -9.36 -22.63
CA LEU A 320 -2.31 -8.81 -22.67
C LEU A 320 -2.25 -7.40 -22.07
N LEU A 321 -3.21 -6.54 -22.42
CA LEU A 321 -3.34 -5.19 -21.84
C LEU A 321 -3.66 -5.24 -20.34
N ALA A 322 -4.52 -6.16 -19.89
CA ALA A 322 -4.77 -6.39 -18.46
C ALA A 322 -3.49 -6.79 -17.74
N GLY A 323 -2.63 -7.60 -18.39
CA GLY A 323 -1.32 -7.99 -17.85
C GLY A 323 -0.41 -6.79 -17.62
N TRP A 324 -0.26 -5.93 -18.62
CA TRP A 324 0.53 -4.69 -18.50
C TRP A 324 -0.05 -3.71 -17.48
N LEU A 325 -1.38 -3.58 -17.44
CA LEU A 325 -2.06 -2.73 -16.47
C LEU A 325 -1.84 -3.22 -15.05
N ALA A 326 -2.04 -4.51 -14.78
CA ALA A 326 -1.77 -5.06 -13.46
C ALA A 326 -0.29 -4.89 -13.04
N ALA A 327 0.67 -5.04 -13.96
CA ALA A 327 2.08 -4.82 -13.66
C ALA A 327 2.42 -3.34 -13.39
N GLY A 328 1.84 -2.40 -14.15
CA GLY A 328 1.98 -0.97 -13.92
C GLY A 328 1.36 -0.53 -12.59
N LEU A 329 0.19 -1.11 -12.25
CA LEU A 329 -0.41 -0.95 -10.93
C LEU A 329 0.53 -1.52 -9.84
N ALA A 330 1.06 -2.73 -9.99
CA ALA A 330 1.98 -3.29 -8.99
C ALA A 330 3.17 -2.35 -8.70
N ALA A 331 3.81 -1.82 -9.75
CA ALA A 331 4.94 -0.91 -9.67
C ALA A 331 4.63 0.47 -9.04
N THR A 332 3.40 0.96 -9.20
CA THR A 332 2.94 2.22 -8.57
C THR A 332 2.42 2.00 -7.14
N THR A 333 2.11 0.76 -6.78
CA THR A 333 1.87 0.35 -5.39
C THR A 333 3.20 0.23 -4.65
N ARG A 334 4.20 -0.43 -5.24
CA ARG A 334 5.56 -0.49 -4.73
C ARG A 334 6.57 -0.40 -5.87
N PRO A 335 7.51 0.57 -5.87
CA PRO A 335 8.51 0.71 -6.92
C PRO A 335 9.34 -0.56 -7.16
N GLU A 336 9.61 -1.34 -6.11
CA GLU A 336 10.37 -2.60 -6.20
C GLU A 336 9.63 -3.64 -7.06
N ALA A 337 8.30 -3.56 -7.14
CA ALA A 337 7.51 -4.44 -8.01
C ALA A 337 7.78 -4.18 -9.50
N ALA A 338 8.39 -3.05 -9.88
CA ALA A 338 8.84 -2.80 -11.24
C ALA A 338 9.92 -3.79 -11.70
N LEU A 339 10.61 -4.47 -10.76
CA LEU A 339 11.54 -5.57 -11.07
C LEU A 339 10.83 -6.76 -11.74
N ALA A 340 9.50 -6.87 -11.66
CA ALA A 340 8.72 -7.85 -12.38
C ALA A 340 8.52 -7.51 -13.88
N LEU A 341 8.75 -6.25 -14.30
CA LEU A 341 8.53 -5.83 -15.68
C LEU A 341 9.50 -6.47 -16.68
N PRO A 342 10.83 -6.54 -16.44
CA PRO A 342 11.75 -7.22 -17.35
C PRO A 342 11.41 -8.70 -17.59
N PRO A 343 11.20 -9.57 -16.59
CA PRO A 343 10.84 -10.96 -16.84
C PRO A 343 9.48 -11.10 -17.54
N LEU A 344 8.51 -10.22 -17.25
CA LEU A 344 7.23 -10.20 -17.95
C LEU A 344 7.41 -9.82 -19.43
N ALA A 345 8.24 -8.84 -19.74
CA ALA A 345 8.56 -8.42 -21.11
C ALA A 345 9.28 -9.53 -21.89
N VAL A 346 10.20 -10.25 -21.25
CA VAL A 346 10.85 -11.43 -21.83
C VAL A 346 9.80 -12.51 -22.12
N LEU A 347 8.91 -12.81 -21.18
CA LEU A 347 7.84 -13.80 -21.37
C LEU A 347 6.96 -13.45 -22.58
N VAL A 348 6.50 -12.19 -22.67
CA VAL A 348 5.70 -11.67 -23.81
C VAL A 348 6.46 -11.78 -25.13
N SER A 349 7.78 -11.60 -25.11
CA SER A 349 8.64 -11.60 -26.30
C SER A 349 9.00 -13.01 -26.80
N VAL A 350 9.07 -13.99 -25.90
CA VAL A 350 9.36 -15.39 -26.24
C VAL A 350 8.10 -16.10 -26.76
N GLN A 351 6.93 -15.74 -26.24
CA GLN A 351 5.66 -16.35 -26.58
C GLN A 351 5.13 -15.87 -27.95
N PRO A 352 4.86 -16.76 -28.93
CA PRO A 352 4.53 -16.37 -30.30
C PRO A 352 3.26 -15.53 -30.44
N ALA A 353 2.16 -15.87 -29.75
CA ALA A 353 0.90 -15.15 -29.90
C ALA A 353 0.99 -13.79 -29.21
N THR A 354 1.45 -13.71 -27.96
CA THR A 354 1.65 -12.43 -27.26
C THR A 354 2.63 -11.52 -27.98
N ARG A 355 3.72 -12.05 -28.55
CA ARG A 355 4.65 -11.25 -29.37
C ARG A 355 3.96 -10.66 -30.59
N ARG A 356 3.11 -11.43 -31.27
CA ARG A 356 2.36 -10.94 -32.45
C ARG A 356 1.34 -9.86 -32.06
N LEU A 357 0.68 -10.01 -30.91
CA LEU A 357 -0.24 -9.00 -30.38
C LEU A 357 0.53 -7.73 -30.00
N GLN A 358 1.62 -7.86 -29.23
CA GLN A 358 2.43 -6.73 -28.76
C GLN A 358 3.03 -5.90 -29.90
N ARG A 359 3.36 -6.50 -31.05
CA ARG A 359 3.95 -5.78 -32.19
C ARG A 359 2.99 -4.83 -32.91
N GLN A 360 1.71 -4.81 -32.54
CA GLN A 360 0.78 -3.85 -33.12
C GLN A 360 1.01 -2.47 -32.51
N PRO A 361 1.08 -1.40 -33.33
CA PRO A 361 1.45 -0.07 -32.87
C PRO A 361 0.51 0.46 -31.78
N LEU A 362 -0.79 0.19 -31.89
CA LEU A 362 -1.76 0.57 -30.86
C LEU A 362 -1.51 -0.14 -29.53
N ASP A 363 -1.17 -1.43 -29.56
CA ASP A 363 -0.91 -2.21 -28.34
C ASP A 363 0.40 -1.76 -27.67
N LEU A 364 1.42 -1.38 -28.45
CA LEU A 364 2.65 -0.74 -27.93
C LEU A 364 2.35 0.61 -27.27
N LEU A 365 1.56 1.47 -27.92
CA LEU A 365 1.19 2.77 -27.37
C LEU A 365 0.37 2.63 -26.09
N LEU A 366 -0.60 1.71 -26.05
CA LEU A 366 -1.39 1.44 -24.85
C LEU A 366 -0.54 0.85 -23.72
N ALA A 367 0.35 -0.10 -24.01
CA ALA A 367 1.27 -0.63 -23.02
C ALA A 367 2.21 0.48 -22.48
N ALA A 368 2.75 1.34 -23.35
CA ALA A 368 3.59 2.47 -22.95
C ALA A 368 2.81 3.48 -22.08
N ALA A 369 1.58 3.82 -22.46
CA ALA A 369 0.72 4.73 -21.70
C ALA A 369 0.41 4.20 -20.29
N VAL A 370 0.21 2.88 -20.19
CA VAL A 370 -0.06 2.19 -18.91
C VAL A 370 1.19 2.07 -18.04
N LEU A 371 2.37 1.91 -18.63
CA LEU A 371 3.64 1.77 -17.91
C LEU A 371 4.29 3.11 -17.57
N ALA A 372 3.97 4.20 -18.27
CA ALA A 372 4.57 5.51 -18.02
C ALA A 372 4.42 5.99 -16.55
N PRO A 373 3.25 5.86 -15.89
CA PRO A 373 3.12 6.20 -14.48
C PRO A 373 4.00 5.34 -13.56
N ALA A 374 4.18 4.06 -13.89
CA ALA A 374 5.05 3.16 -13.14
C ALA A 374 6.53 3.54 -13.27
N ILE A 375 6.98 3.81 -14.49
CA ILE A 375 8.36 4.26 -14.74
C ILE A 375 8.63 5.58 -14.01
N TRP A 376 7.68 6.52 -14.06
CA TRP A 376 7.78 7.78 -13.35
C TRP A 376 7.86 7.58 -11.83
N ALA A 377 7.01 6.74 -11.25
CA ALA A 377 7.03 6.43 -9.82
C ALA A 377 8.39 5.85 -9.38
N VAL A 378 8.94 4.92 -10.14
CA VAL A 378 10.27 4.33 -9.88
C VAL A 378 11.37 5.39 -9.96
N ALA A 379 11.34 6.25 -10.98
CA ALA A 379 12.34 7.30 -11.16
C ALA A 379 12.33 8.32 -10.01
N VAL A 380 11.14 8.68 -9.52
CA VAL A 380 10.97 9.58 -8.37
C VAL A 380 11.59 8.93 -7.11
N VAL A 381 11.27 7.67 -6.81
CA VAL A 381 11.82 6.97 -5.64
C VAL A 381 13.34 6.80 -5.74
N ALA A 382 13.87 6.43 -6.90
CA ALA A 382 15.30 6.29 -7.11
C ALA A 382 16.04 7.63 -6.92
N SER A 383 15.45 8.74 -7.38
CA SER A 383 16.01 10.08 -7.22
C SER A 383 16.01 10.52 -5.76
N SER A 384 14.94 10.24 -5.02
CA SER A 384 14.87 10.51 -3.58
C SER A 384 15.90 9.70 -2.79
N ALA A 385 16.04 8.41 -3.06
CA ALA A 385 17.03 7.56 -2.40
C ALA A 385 18.47 8.04 -2.68
N ALA A 386 18.77 8.44 -3.92
CA ALA A 386 20.07 8.99 -4.28
C ALA A 386 20.38 10.31 -3.55
N ALA A 387 19.37 11.17 -3.37
CA ALA A 387 19.50 12.42 -2.61
C ALA A 387 19.74 12.18 -1.11
N THR A 388 19.11 11.17 -0.52
CA THR A 388 19.36 10.79 0.88
C THR A 388 20.78 10.26 1.07
N LEU A 389 21.25 9.40 0.15
CA LEU A 389 22.62 8.88 0.18
C LEU A 389 23.68 9.97 -0.02
N SER A 390 23.41 10.98 -0.86
CA SER A 390 24.34 12.08 -1.11
C SER A 390 24.37 13.13 0.01
N ALA A 391 23.29 13.24 0.80
CA ALA A 391 23.21 14.15 1.94
C ALA A 391 24.05 13.72 3.16
N GLY A 392 24.80 12.61 3.07
CA GLY A 392 25.69 12.16 4.15
C GLY A 392 24.95 11.64 5.39
N GLY A 393 23.64 11.37 5.28
CA GLY A 393 22.93 10.58 6.28
C GLY A 393 23.53 9.18 6.28
N GLY A 394 24.42 8.91 7.24
CA GLY A 394 24.91 7.56 7.49
C GLY A 394 23.72 6.62 7.56
N TRP A 395 23.85 5.44 6.95
CA TRP A 395 22.83 4.40 7.09
C TRP A 395 22.48 4.29 8.57
N PRO A 396 21.19 4.38 8.96
CA PRO A 396 20.83 4.06 10.34
C PRO A 396 21.35 2.64 10.58
N ASP A 397 22.25 2.51 11.55
CA ASP A 397 22.88 1.24 11.89
C ASP A 397 21.77 0.19 12.03
N ALA A 398 21.72 -0.76 11.09
CA ALA A 398 20.84 -1.90 11.16
C ALA A 398 21.40 -2.86 12.21
N ARG A 399 21.11 -2.57 13.49
CA ARG A 399 21.37 -3.47 14.62
C ARG A 399 20.08 -3.88 15.29
#